data_AF-A0A4Y7Q8K6-F1
#
_entry.id   AF-A0A4Y7Q8K6-F1
#
_cell.length_a   1.000
_cell.length_b   1.000
_cell.length_c   1.000
_cell.angle_alpha   90.00
_cell.angle_beta   90.00
_cell.angle_gamma   90.00
#
_symmetry.space_group_name_H-M   'P 1'
#
loop_
_entity.id
_entity.type
_entity.pdbx_description
1 polymer ?
#
loop_
_entity_poly.entity_id
_entity_poly.type
_entity_poly.pdbx_seq_one_letter_code
_entity_poly.pdbx_strand_id
1 'polypeptide(L)'
;MFSPAGSPNRPALPAELVKHIMRLENFTRPSPEFLVKFHGPLEVASHSEKVEKIWLTTISKHQGLVSRPEARCWSWFDVAVLSPAIGEDCSLTYDDGKNRWRVKVGEDGALLQWTSHYNPIKKIVFDTIHGPTFGPDHDIWSNLDVGDAIGVLGCAKFPMWKCIGKEATLDFSEFFDPTTPSHH
;
A
#
# COMPACT_ATOMS: atom_id res chain seq x y z
N MET A 1 -13.83 1.01 31.34
CA MET A 1 -13.66 0.28 30.07
C MET A 1 -12.62 1.04 29.27
N PHE A 2 -11.50 0.39 28.95
CA PHE A 2 -10.26 1.03 28.51
C PHE A 2 -10.38 1.59 27.08
N SER A 3 -10.09 2.89 26.92
CA SER A 3 -9.66 3.46 25.64
C SER A 3 -8.14 3.34 25.56
N PRO A 4 -7.53 2.84 24.45
CA PRO A 4 -6.10 3.00 24.26
C PRO A 4 -5.87 4.46 23.87
N ALA A 5 -5.40 5.27 24.82
CA ALA A 5 -4.90 6.60 24.53
C ALA A 5 -3.58 6.45 23.76
N GLY A 6 -3.58 6.81 22.48
CA GLY A 6 -2.37 7.03 21.72
C GLY A 6 -1.48 8.05 22.45
N SER A 7 -0.18 7.76 22.52
CA SER A 7 0.78 8.60 23.23
C SER A 7 0.91 9.98 22.56
N PRO A 8 0.69 11.09 23.27
CA PRO A 8 0.79 12.44 22.72
C PRO A 8 2.23 12.89 22.39
N ASN A 9 3.23 12.03 22.62
CA ASN A 9 4.66 12.35 22.50
C ASN A 9 5.36 11.64 21.32
N ARG A 10 4.62 11.14 20.33
CA ARG A 10 5.28 10.53 19.16
C ARG A 10 5.77 11.64 18.21
N PRO A 11 7.09 11.77 17.97
CA PRO A 11 7.59 12.76 17.02
C PRO A 11 7.01 12.44 15.63
N ALA A 12 6.57 13.49 14.92
CA ALA A 12 6.13 13.35 13.54
C ALA A 12 7.27 12.78 12.69
N LEU A 13 6.95 11.81 11.83
CA LEU A 13 7.91 11.23 10.90
C LEU A 13 8.41 12.34 9.94
N PRO A 14 9.74 12.56 9.81
CA PRO A 14 10.29 13.52 8.87
C PRO A 14 9.76 13.31 7.43
N ALA A 15 9.50 14.38 6.68
CA ALA A 15 9.02 14.32 5.29
C ALA A 15 9.97 13.52 4.35
N GLU A 16 11.22 13.31 4.76
CA GLU A 16 12.20 12.50 4.05
C GLU A 16 11.91 10.99 4.07
N LEU A 17 10.92 10.54 4.87
CA LEU A 17 10.68 9.11 5.16
C LEU A 17 10.08 8.31 4.01
N VAL A 18 9.39 8.92 3.04
CA VAL A 18 8.74 8.18 1.95
C VAL A 18 9.01 8.90 0.63
N LYS A 19 10.12 8.56 -0.02
CA LYS A 19 10.49 9.20 -1.30
C LYS A 19 9.86 8.55 -2.54
N HIS A 20 9.18 7.42 -2.39
CA HIS A 20 8.68 6.64 -3.52
C HIS A 20 7.26 6.16 -3.28
N ILE A 21 6.29 6.86 -3.89
CA ILE A 21 4.92 6.38 -4.03
C ILE A 21 4.76 5.76 -5.42
N MET A 22 4.11 4.60 -5.48
CA MET A 22 3.94 3.83 -6.71
C MET A 22 2.53 4.02 -7.26
N ARG A 23 2.42 4.56 -8.47
CA ARG A 23 1.17 4.52 -9.25
C ARG A 23 1.19 3.31 -10.16
N LEU A 24 0.10 2.55 -10.17
CA LEU A 24 -0.05 1.38 -11.03
C LEU A 24 -1.15 1.61 -12.05
N GLU A 25 -0.88 1.30 -13.31
CA GLU A 25 -1.88 1.34 -14.39
C GLU A 25 -1.96 0.00 -15.13
N ASN A 26 -3.17 -0.41 -15.47
CA ASN A 26 -3.55 -1.56 -16.29
C ASN A 26 -2.81 -2.87 -15.95
N PHE A 27 -3.21 -3.53 -14.86
CA PHE A 27 -2.61 -4.79 -14.42
C PHE A 27 -3.62 -5.93 -14.23
N THR A 28 -3.15 -7.15 -14.46
CA THR A 28 -3.91 -8.38 -14.23
C THR A 28 -2.94 -9.45 -13.76
N ARG A 29 -3.19 -10.04 -12.59
CA ARG A 29 -2.23 -10.95 -11.93
C ARG A 29 -2.85 -12.31 -11.59
N PRO A 30 -2.43 -13.43 -12.22
CA PRO A 30 -2.80 -14.78 -11.78
C PRO A 30 -2.01 -15.24 -10.53
N SER A 31 -2.57 -16.20 -9.78
CA SER A 31 -1.96 -16.84 -8.58
C SER A 31 -0.96 -17.96 -8.90
N PRO A 32 -0.06 -18.35 -7.95
CA PRO A 32 0.43 -17.62 -6.78
C PRO A 32 1.93 -17.29 -6.92
N GLU A 33 2.39 -16.15 -6.42
CA GLU A 33 3.74 -15.57 -6.68
C GLU A 33 3.79 -14.99 -8.11
N PHE A 34 3.60 -13.70 -8.38
CA PHE A 34 4.60 -12.60 -8.45
C PHE A 34 3.86 -11.28 -8.77
N LEU A 35 4.29 -10.11 -8.27
CA LEU A 35 3.58 -8.82 -8.51
C LEU A 35 4.05 -8.06 -9.76
N VAL A 36 3.04 -7.50 -10.44
CA VAL A 36 2.91 -6.37 -11.40
C VAL A 36 4.11 -5.44 -11.64
N LYS A 37 4.32 -5.10 -12.92
CA LYS A 37 5.18 -4.00 -13.42
C LYS A 37 4.73 -2.63 -12.92
N PHE A 38 5.64 -1.99 -12.21
CA PHE A 38 5.59 -0.65 -11.66
C PHE A 38 5.75 0.40 -12.76
N HIS A 39 5.03 1.52 -12.64
CA HIS A 39 5.26 2.69 -13.51
C HIS A 39 5.55 3.91 -12.64
N GLY A 40 6.85 4.15 -12.42
CA GLY A 40 7.42 5.46 -12.06
C GLY A 40 7.16 5.96 -10.63
N PRO A 41 8.11 6.71 -10.05
CA PRO A 41 7.94 7.33 -8.75
C PRO A 41 7.00 8.54 -8.84
N LEU A 42 6.09 8.67 -7.88
CA LEU A 42 5.57 9.97 -7.47
C LEU A 42 6.51 10.49 -6.36
N GLU A 43 7.19 11.59 -6.66
CA GLU A 43 8.01 12.32 -5.69
C GLU A 43 7.07 12.98 -4.69
N VAL A 44 7.05 12.50 -3.44
CA VAL A 44 6.50 13.29 -2.34
C VAL A 44 7.43 14.47 -2.15
N ALA A 45 6.92 15.67 -2.37
CA ALA A 45 7.69 16.90 -2.28
C ALA A 45 8.34 17.01 -0.89
N SER A 46 9.62 17.37 -0.87
CA SER A 46 10.45 17.50 0.32
C SER A 46 10.12 18.76 1.13
N HIS A 47 8.86 18.96 1.48
CA HIS A 47 8.45 19.98 2.43
C HIS A 47 7.85 19.29 3.64
N SER A 48 8.09 19.87 4.81
CA SER A 48 7.88 19.35 6.16
C SER A 48 6.41 19.10 6.54
N GLU A 49 5.66 18.43 5.68
CA GLU A 49 4.24 18.14 5.84
C GLU A 49 4.09 16.76 6.49
N LYS A 50 3.45 16.76 7.67
CA LYS A 50 3.33 15.57 8.52
C LYS A 50 2.23 14.69 7.92
N VAL A 51 2.59 13.57 7.32
CA VAL A 51 1.60 12.57 6.87
C VAL A 51 0.85 12.03 8.09
N GLU A 52 -0.46 12.26 8.14
CA GLU A 52 -1.35 11.79 9.20
C GLU A 52 -1.92 10.42 8.88
N LYS A 53 -2.40 10.25 7.64
CA LYS A 53 -3.11 9.05 7.22
C LYS A 53 -2.82 8.72 5.76
N ILE A 54 -2.93 7.45 5.43
CA ILE A 54 -2.93 6.98 4.04
C ILE A 54 -4.14 6.10 3.77
N TRP A 55 -4.57 6.04 2.52
CA TRP A 55 -5.53 5.05 2.07
C TRP A 55 -5.25 4.69 0.61
N LEU A 56 -5.72 3.51 0.20
CA LEU A 56 -5.56 3.03 -1.16
C LEU A 56 -6.88 3.15 -1.91
N THR A 57 -6.89 3.88 -3.01
CA THR A 57 -7.98 3.91 -3.97
C THR A 57 -7.60 3.05 -5.18
N THR A 58 -8.46 2.12 -5.61
CA THR A 58 -8.25 1.35 -6.85
C THR A 58 -9.42 1.52 -7.82
N ILE A 59 -9.12 1.44 -9.12
CA ILE A 59 -10.14 1.16 -10.13
C ILE A 59 -9.99 -0.30 -10.50
N SER A 60 -10.86 -1.16 -9.99
CA SER A 60 -10.67 -2.62 -10.07
C SER A 60 -12.00 -3.35 -10.28
N LYS A 61 -11.92 -4.66 -10.54
CA LYS A 61 -13.10 -5.49 -10.75
C LYS A 61 -12.89 -6.94 -10.36
N HIS A 62 -14.00 -7.64 -10.18
CA HIS A 62 -13.95 -9.08 -10.09
C HIS A 62 -13.53 -9.72 -11.42
N GLN A 63 -12.83 -10.87 -11.36
CA GLN A 63 -12.35 -11.58 -12.55
C GLN A 63 -13.44 -12.17 -13.45
N GLY A 64 -14.68 -12.23 -12.97
CA GLY A 64 -15.81 -12.88 -13.66
C GLY A 64 -16.38 -14.08 -12.90
N LEU A 65 -16.97 -15.02 -13.64
CA LEU A 65 -17.69 -16.20 -13.14
C LEU A 65 -16.85 -17.00 -12.14
N VAL A 66 -17.38 -17.12 -10.91
CA VAL A 66 -16.90 -18.05 -9.89
C VAL A 66 -17.95 -19.13 -9.77
N SER A 67 -17.52 -20.39 -9.66
CA SER A 67 -18.41 -21.53 -9.46
C SER A 67 -19.25 -21.45 -8.18
N ARG A 68 -18.87 -20.59 -7.22
CA ARG A 68 -19.54 -20.35 -5.94
C ARG A 68 -19.54 -18.86 -5.60
N PRO A 69 -20.56 -18.08 -6.02
CA PRO A 69 -20.68 -16.66 -5.70
C PRO A 69 -20.75 -16.36 -4.19
N GLU A 70 -21.21 -17.33 -3.40
CA GLU A 70 -21.22 -17.31 -1.93
C GLU A 70 -19.83 -17.52 -1.31
N ALA A 71 -18.87 -18.06 -2.07
CA ALA A 71 -17.49 -18.04 -1.66
C ALA A 71 -16.99 -16.60 -1.80
N ARG A 72 -16.61 -15.98 -0.68
CA ARG A 72 -16.04 -14.63 -0.56
C ARG A 72 -15.02 -14.32 -1.68
N CYS A 73 -14.75 -13.04 -1.95
CA CYS A 73 -13.76 -12.69 -2.96
C CYS A 73 -12.37 -13.20 -2.53
N TRP A 74 -11.65 -13.81 -3.47
CA TRP A 74 -10.30 -14.34 -3.24
C TRP A 74 -9.23 -13.57 -4.01
N SER A 75 -9.53 -12.34 -4.43
CA SER A 75 -8.53 -11.36 -4.86
C SER A 75 -8.74 -10.02 -4.16
N TRP A 76 -7.63 -9.37 -3.81
CA TRP A 76 -7.61 -8.19 -2.97
C TRP A 76 -6.37 -7.34 -3.22
N PHE A 77 -6.31 -6.18 -2.57
CA PHE A 77 -5.15 -5.31 -2.53
C PHE A 77 -4.61 -5.20 -1.12
N ASP A 78 -3.30 -5.33 -0.97
CA ASP A 78 -2.57 -5.03 0.26
C ASP A 78 -1.76 -3.74 0.10
N VAL A 79 -1.54 -3.06 1.23
CA VAL A 79 -0.51 -2.03 1.39
C VAL A 79 0.64 -2.67 2.15
N ALA A 80 1.89 -2.39 1.75
CA ALA A 80 3.06 -3.00 2.36
C ALA A 80 4.21 -1.99 2.54
N VAL A 81 5.04 -2.20 3.56
CA VAL A 81 6.34 -1.54 3.65
C VAL A 81 7.33 -2.30 2.79
N LEU A 82 8.00 -1.58 1.90
CA LEU A 82 9.02 -2.09 1.01
C LEU A 82 10.38 -1.58 1.46
N SER A 83 11.35 -2.49 1.55
CA SER A 83 12.76 -2.14 1.80
C SER A 83 13.59 -2.45 0.55
N PRO A 84 14.72 -1.76 0.31
CA PRO A 84 15.63 -2.10 -0.77
C PRO A 84 16.06 -3.58 -0.71
N ALA A 85 15.97 -4.28 -1.83
CA ALA A 85 16.39 -5.66 -1.94
C ALA A 85 17.91 -5.75 -2.19
N ILE A 86 18.66 -5.99 -1.11
CA ILE A 86 20.12 -6.16 -1.13
C ILE A 86 20.46 -7.66 -1.23
N GLY A 87 21.31 -8.03 -2.19
CA GLY A 87 21.78 -9.40 -2.40
C GLY A 87 20.87 -10.28 -3.27
N GLU A 88 21.22 -11.56 -3.39
CA GLU A 88 20.50 -12.58 -4.18
C GLU A 88 19.50 -13.40 -3.35
N ASP A 89 19.55 -13.30 -2.01
CA ASP A 89 18.81 -14.18 -1.08
C ASP A 89 17.33 -13.79 -0.85
N CYS A 90 16.75 -12.96 -1.70
CA CYS A 90 15.34 -12.57 -1.58
C CYS A 90 14.52 -13.33 -2.62
N SER A 91 13.78 -14.35 -2.18
CA SER A 91 12.90 -15.15 -3.05
C SER A 91 11.80 -14.32 -3.72
N LEU A 92 11.44 -13.16 -3.14
CA LEU A 92 10.44 -12.25 -3.67
C LEU A 92 10.98 -10.81 -3.69
N THR A 93 11.48 -10.39 -4.85
CA THR A 93 11.85 -9.01 -5.13
C THR A 93 10.95 -8.39 -6.19
N TYR A 94 10.83 -7.08 -6.15
CA TYR A 94 10.04 -6.26 -7.05
C TYR A 94 10.93 -5.18 -7.68
N ASP A 95 10.67 -4.74 -8.90
CA ASP A 95 11.55 -3.81 -9.61
C ASP A 95 10.75 -2.62 -10.17
N ASP A 96 11.08 -1.40 -9.74
CA ASP A 96 10.39 -0.18 -10.21
C ASP A 96 11.01 0.47 -11.47
N GLY A 97 11.97 -0.21 -12.09
CA GLY A 97 12.80 0.27 -13.18
C GLY A 97 14.06 1.01 -12.73
N LYS A 98 14.17 1.35 -11.44
CA LYS A 98 15.33 2.03 -10.82
C LYS A 98 15.90 1.24 -9.64
N ASN A 99 15.01 0.70 -8.82
CA ASN A 99 15.31 0.04 -7.56
C ASN A 99 14.67 -1.34 -7.53
N ARG A 100 15.36 -2.27 -6.86
CA ARG A 100 14.76 -3.53 -6.43
C ARG A 100 14.26 -3.41 -5.00
N TRP A 101 13.06 -3.89 -4.75
CA TRP A 101 12.33 -3.83 -3.49
C TRP A 101 11.98 -5.22 -2.99
N ARG A 102 11.76 -5.37 -1.69
CA ARG A 102 11.16 -6.55 -1.07
C ARG A 102 10.18 -6.10 0.00
N VAL A 103 9.17 -6.93 0.30
CA VAL A 103 8.33 -6.66 1.48
C VAL A 103 9.21 -6.75 2.72
N LYS A 104 9.19 -5.70 3.54
CA LYS A 104 9.97 -5.65 4.77
C LYS A 104 9.42 -6.65 5.78
N VAL A 105 10.32 -7.29 6.51
CA VAL A 105 9.99 -8.20 7.61
C VAL A 105 10.08 -7.40 8.90
N GLY A 106 9.02 -7.44 9.71
CA GLY A 106 8.97 -6.79 11.02
C GLY A 106 9.85 -7.52 12.04
N GLU A 107 9.99 -6.93 13.23
CA GLU A 107 10.77 -7.50 14.33
C GLU A 107 10.22 -8.87 14.80
N ASP A 108 8.93 -9.11 14.60
CA ASP A 108 8.23 -10.37 14.91
C ASP A 108 8.42 -11.46 13.83
N GLY A 109 9.16 -11.15 12.75
CA GLY A 109 9.35 -12.05 11.62
C GLY A 109 8.19 -12.08 10.63
N ALA A 110 7.13 -11.30 10.84
CA ALA A 110 6.01 -11.21 9.90
C ALA A 110 6.31 -10.24 8.75
N LEU A 111 5.67 -10.45 7.60
CA LEU A 111 5.71 -9.48 6.52
C LEU A 111 4.88 -8.25 6.90
N LEU A 112 5.46 -7.07 6.71
CA LEU A 112 4.81 -5.78 6.93
C LEU A 112 3.87 -5.46 5.77
N GLN A 113 2.73 -6.13 5.80
CA GLN A 113 1.73 -6.16 4.74
C GLN A 113 0.34 -6.24 5.36
N TRP A 114 -0.55 -5.34 4.94
CA TRP A 114 -1.90 -5.22 5.47
C TRP A 114 -2.93 -5.17 4.35
N THR A 115 -4.00 -5.94 4.50
CA THR A 115 -5.09 -5.93 3.53
C THR A 115 -5.86 -4.64 3.55
N SER A 116 -5.88 -3.97 2.40
CA SER A 116 -6.71 -2.80 2.16
C SER A 116 -8.14 -3.24 1.87
N HIS A 117 -8.39 -3.86 0.72
CA HIS A 117 -9.75 -4.23 0.34
C HIS A 117 -9.78 -5.35 -0.71
N TYR A 118 -10.92 -6.06 -0.75
CA TYR A 118 -11.19 -7.10 -1.72
C TYR A 118 -11.83 -6.53 -3.00
N ASN A 119 -11.63 -7.23 -4.11
CA ASN A 119 -12.41 -6.94 -5.32
C ASN A 119 -13.92 -7.23 -5.08
N PRO A 120 -14.84 -6.47 -5.68
CA PRO A 120 -16.26 -6.60 -5.42
C PRO A 120 -16.85 -7.74 -6.28
N ILE A 121 -17.21 -8.86 -5.66
CA ILE A 121 -17.66 -10.11 -6.34
C ILE A 121 -18.75 -9.88 -7.40
N LYS A 122 -19.72 -9.01 -7.11
CA LYS A 122 -20.89 -8.78 -7.96
C LYS A 122 -20.65 -7.81 -9.12
N LYS A 123 -19.47 -7.18 -9.18
CA LYS A 123 -19.15 -6.17 -10.20
C LYS A 123 -18.06 -6.71 -11.13
N ILE A 124 -18.48 -7.17 -12.31
CA ILE A 124 -17.60 -7.56 -13.42
C ILE A 124 -17.15 -6.35 -14.26
N VAL A 125 -17.69 -5.17 -13.96
CA VAL A 125 -17.27 -3.89 -14.51
C VAL A 125 -16.26 -3.24 -13.57
N PHE A 126 -15.35 -2.43 -14.13
CA PHE A 126 -14.43 -1.64 -13.34
C PHE A 126 -15.19 -0.62 -12.51
N ASP A 127 -14.79 -0.50 -11.26
CA ASP A 127 -15.36 0.45 -10.31
C ASP A 127 -14.27 1.04 -9.42
N THR A 128 -14.52 2.22 -8.89
CA THR A 128 -13.62 2.87 -7.93
C THR A 128 -13.90 2.32 -6.53
N ILE A 129 -12.86 1.85 -5.87
CA ILE A 129 -12.93 1.26 -4.53
C ILE A 129 -11.97 1.99 -3.63
N HIS A 130 -12.50 2.50 -2.53
CA HIS A 130 -11.72 3.14 -1.48
C HIS A 130 -11.46 2.13 -0.37
N GLY A 131 -10.18 1.91 -0.08
CA GLY A 131 -9.72 1.11 1.02
C GLY A 131 -9.91 1.80 2.38
N PRO A 132 -9.66 1.07 3.48
CA PRO A 132 -9.60 1.65 4.81
C PRO A 132 -8.45 2.64 4.91
N THR A 133 -8.58 3.53 5.89
CA THR A 133 -7.55 4.51 6.23
C THR A 133 -6.60 3.93 7.28
N PHE A 134 -5.30 4.02 7.00
CA PHE A 134 -4.22 3.71 7.92
C PHE A 134 -3.83 5.01 8.64
N GLY A 135 -4.47 5.25 9.80
CA GLY A 135 -4.25 6.46 10.60
C GLY A 135 -2.94 6.45 11.40
N PRO A 136 -2.62 7.52 12.15
CA PRO A 136 -1.30 7.73 12.76
C PRO A 136 -0.91 6.68 13.81
N ASP A 137 -1.90 6.00 14.40
CA ASP A 137 -1.70 4.92 15.37
C ASP A 137 -1.47 3.55 14.70
N HIS A 138 -1.53 3.47 13.38
CA HIS A 138 -1.32 2.22 12.65
C HIS A 138 0.15 1.78 12.71
N ASP A 139 0.39 0.49 12.81
CA ASP A 139 1.72 -0.12 12.95
C ASP A 139 2.62 0.11 11.72
N ILE A 140 2.05 0.39 10.55
CA ILE A 140 2.80 0.82 9.35
C ILE A 140 3.79 1.94 9.66
N TRP A 141 3.41 2.90 10.51
CA TRP A 141 4.24 4.05 10.86
C TRP A 141 5.38 3.72 11.82
N SER A 142 5.22 2.72 12.71
CA SER A 142 6.33 2.25 13.56
C SER A 142 7.36 1.44 12.80
N ASN A 143 7.01 0.94 11.62
CA ASN A 143 7.82 0.00 10.86
C ASN A 143 8.47 0.62 9.61
N LEU A 144 8.24 1.90 9.37
CA LEU A 144 8.85 2.65 8.26
C LEU A 144 10.18 3.26 8.70
N ASP A 145 11.26 2.94 7.98
CA ASP A 145 12.57 3.56 8.12
C ASP A 145 12.91 4.45 6.92
N VAL A 146 13.90 5.33 7.08
CA VAL A 146 14.42 6.13 5.97
C VAL A 146 14.96 5.23 4.86
N GLY A 147 14.44 5.44 3.64
CA GLY A 147 14.79 4.63 2.47
C GLY A 147 13.81 3.49 2.19
N ASP A 148 12.86 3.23 3.09
CA ASP A 148 11.72 2.39 2.77
C ASP A 148 10.74 3.11 1.83
N ALA A 149 9.85 2.32 1.24
CA ALA A 149 8.73 2.79 0.43
C ALA A 149 7.42 2.15 0.89
N ILE A 150 6.29 2.79 0.56
CA ILE A 150 4.97 2.19 0.74
C ILE A 150 4.51 1.65 -0.61
N GLY A 151 4.32 0.34 -0.69
CA GLY A 151 3.92 -0.38 -1.90
C GLY A 151 2.47 -0.83 -1.86
N VAL A 152 1.91 -1.07 -3.05
CA VAL A 152 0.58 -1.67 -3.24
C VAL A 152 0.75 -3.04 -3.89
N LEU A 153 0.16 -4.07 -3.29
CA LEU A 153 0.22 -5.44 -3.79
C LEU A 153 -1.17 -5.91 -4.21
N GLY A 154 -1.37 -6.24 -5.49
CA GLY A 154 -2.55 -6.98 -5.96
C GLY A 154 -2.38 -8.47 -5.70
N CYS A 155 -3.30 -9.09 -4.97
CA CYS A 155 -3.18 -10.43 -4.40
C CYS A 155 -4.33 -11.35 -4.84
N ALA A 156 -4.05 -12.65 -4.91
CA ALA A 156 -5.03 -13.69 -5.20
C ALA A 156 -4.65 -15.00 -4.49
N LYS A 157 -5.63 -15.67 -3.86
CA LYS A 157 -5.36 -16.84 -3.00
C LYS A 157 -5.16 -18.15 -3.75
N PHE A 158 -5.99 -18.41 -4.76
CA PHE A 158 -6.06 -19.73 -5.40
C PHE A 158 -5.53 -19.70 -6.82
N PRO A 159 -4.90 -20.79 -7.30
CA PRO A 159 -4.53 -20.94 -8.69
C PRO A 159 -5.73 -20.61 -9.59
N MET A 160 -5.48 -19.90 -10.70
CA MET A 160 -6.50 -19.36 -11.62
C MET A 160 -7.30 -18.15 -11.13
N TRP A 161 -7.13 -17.71 -9.88
CA TRP A 161 -7.65 -16.41 -9.46
C TRP A 161 -6.76 -15.27 -9.91
N LYS A 162 -7.41 -14.15 -10.24
CA LYS A 162 -6.76 -12.94 -10.71
C LYS A 162 -7.18 -11.73 -9.90
N CYS A 163 -6.18 -10.92 -9.52
CA CYS A 163 -6.42 -9.54 -9.12
C CYS A 163 -6.38 -8.68 -10.38
N ILE A 164 -7.50 -8.01 -10.70
CA ILE A 164 -7.65 -7.20 -11.91
C ILE A 164 -7.89 -5.76 -11.51
N GLY A 165 -6.93 -4.88 -11.83
CA GLY A 165 -7.02 -3.45 -11.59
C GLY A 165 -6.58 -2.66 -12.81
N LYS A 166 -7.30 -1.58 -13.08
CA LYS A 166 -6.95 -0.56 -14.07
C LYS A 166 -6.04 0.50 -13.45
N GLU A 167 -6.27 0.85 -12.20
CA GLU A 167 -5.51 1.90 -11.51
C GLU A 167 -5.42 1.59 -10.02
N ALA A 168 -4.31 1.99 -9.38
CA ALA A 168 -4.16 2.01 -7.95
C ALA A 168 -3.39 3.27 -7.53
N THR A 169 -3.99 4.03 -6.61
CA THR A 169 -3.48 5.30 -6.10
C THR A 169 -3.42 5.23 -4.59
N LEU A 170 -2.24 5.47 -4.04
CA LEU A 170 -2.05 5.65 -2.62
C LEU A 170 -2.20 7.14 -2.32
N ASP A 171 -3.24 7.50 -1.59
CA ASP A 171 -3.59 8.86 -1.22
C ASP A 171 -3.10 9.15 0.22
N PHE A 172 -2.76 10.41 0.48
CA PHE A 172 -2.17 10.88 1.73
C PHE A 172 -2.99 12.06 2.27
N SER A 173 -3.18 12.12 3.59
CA SER A 173 -3.62 13.33 4.27
C SER A 173 -2.50 13.86 5.15
N GLU A 174 -2.28 15.17 5.10
CA GLU A 174 -1.25 15.86 5.88
C GLU A 174 -1.90 16.66 7.02
N PHE A 175 -1.19 16.80 8.14
CA PHE A 175 -1.57 17.78 9.16
C PHE A 175 -1.36 19.18 8.63
N PHE A 176 -2.44 19.93 8.53
CA PHE A 176 -2.37 21.38 8.41
C PHE A 176 -2.01 21.99 9.77
N ASP A 177 -0.82 22.59 9.88
CA ASP A 177 -0.45 23.41 11.04
C ASP A 177 -0.68 24.90 10.72
N PRO A 178 -1.73 25.53 11.27
CA PRO A 178 -2.02 26.94 11.01
C PRO A 178 -1.03 27.91 11.67
N THR A 179 -0.04 27.44 12.44
CA THR A 179 0.82 28.29 13.26
C THR A 179 2.10 28.75 12.59
N THR A 180 2.42 28.29 11.38
CA THR A 180 3.56 28.80 10.60
C THR A 180 3.27 30.24 10.14
N PRO A 181 3.99 31.26 10.66
CA PRO A 181 3.78 32.62 10.18
C PRO A 181 4.26 32.71 8.74
N SER A 182 3.39 33.18 7.84
CA SER A 182 3.76 33.54 6.48
C SER A 182 4.79 34.67 6.54
N HIS A 183 6.05 34.37 6.28
CA HIS A 183 7.04 35.40 5.99
C HIS A 183 6.71 36.00 4.61
N HIS A 184 5.96 37.10 4.63
CA HIS A 184 5.84 38.05 3.52
C HIS A 184 7.03 39.01 3.50
#